data_AF-A0A2V7HUI8-F1
#
_entry.id   AF-A0A2V7HUI8-F1
#
_cell.length_a   1.000
_cell.length_b   1.000
_cell.length_c   1.000
_cell.angle_alpha   90.00
_cell.angle_beta   90.00
_cell.angle_gamma   90.00
#
_symmetry.space_group_name_H-M   'P 1'
#
loop_
_entity.id
_entity.type
_entity.pdbx_description
1 polymer ?
#
loop_
_entity_poly.entity_id
_entity_poly.type
_entity_poly.pdbx_seq_one_letter_code
_entity_poly.pdbx_strand_id
1 'polypeptide(L)'
;PREGTVHAFTIQDTGVPHGFEAPRVFAIVKVSEARIFAPIVGPGATTVGVGSPVRLSPVRVADDARGSPRYLLAFEPAEAPA
;
A
#
# COMPACT_ATOMS: atom_id res chain seq x y z
N PRO A 1 14.91 -3.69 3.73
CA PRO A 1 14.83 -2.47 2.90
C PRO A 1 13.46 -1.80 3.08
N ARG A 2 13.38 -0.47 3.13
CA ARG A 2 12.11 0.28 3.26
C ARG A 2 11.56 0.81 1.93
N GLU A 3 12.33 0.68 0.85
CA GLU A 3 11.96 1.12 -0.49
C GLU A 3 11.62 -0.09 -1.38
N GLY A 4 10.76 0.13 -2.37
CA GLY A 4 10.39 -0.86 -3.36
C GLY A 4 9.84 -0.23 -4.64
N THR A 5 9.40 -1.08 -5.56
CA THR A 5 8.75 -0.65 -6.81
C THR A 5 7.45 -1.41 -7.03
N VAL A 6 6.45 -0.73 -7.59
CA VAL A 6 5.18 -1.38 -7.96
C VAL A 6 5.44 -2.38 -9.09
N HIS A 7 5.18 -3.65 -8.85
CA HIS A 7 5.33 -4.71 -9.85
C HIS A 7 4.03 -4.97 -10.61
N ALA A 8 2.89 -4.88 -9.92
CA ALA A 8 1.55 -4.97 -10.46
C ALA A 8 0.57 -4.31 -9.47
N PHE A 9 -0.60 -3.86 -9.92
CA PHE A 9 -1.60 -3.27 -9.05
C PHE A 9 -3.03 -3.40 -9.61
N THR A 10 -3.99 -3.22 -8.71
CA THR A 10 -5.41 -3.05 -9.02
C THR A 10 -5.94 -1.83 -8.29
N ILE A 11 -6.78 -1.04 -8.96
CA ILE A 11 -7.58 0.02 -8.33
C ILE A 11 -8.97 -0.55 -8.10
N GLN A 12 -9.43 -0.51 -6.86
CA GLN A 12 -10.71 -1.03 -6.45
C GLN A 12 -11.63 0.13 -6.04
N ASP A 13 -12.53 0.49 -6.96
CA ASP A 13 -13.53 1.55 -6.74
C ASP A 13 -14.70 1.08 -5.88
N THR A 14 -15.04 -0.21 -5.94
CA THR A 14 -16.18 -0.82 -5.25
C THR A 14 -15.83 -2.16 -4.61
N GLY A 15 -16.62 -2.62 -3.64
CA GLY A 15 -16.34 -3.84 -2.88
C GLY A 15 -15.14 -3.72 -1.92
N VAL A 16 -14.71 -2.49 -1.63
CA VAL A 16 -13.61 -2.22 -0.69
C VAL A 16 -13.99 -2.80 0.68
N PRO A 17 -13.09 -3.55 1.36
CA PRO A 17 -13.39 -4.14 2.65
C PRO A 17 -13.82 -3.08 3.68
N HIS A 18 -14.75 -3.45 4.55
CA HIS A 18 -15.24 -2.57 5.61
C HIS A 18 -14.08 -1.98 6.44
N GLY A 19 -14.12 -0.66 6.67
CA GLY A 19 -13.09 0.08 7.40
C GLY A 19 -11.96 0.65 6.53
N PHE A 20 -12.04 0.52 5.21
CA PHE A 20 -11.13 1.17 4.27
C PHE A 20 -11.89 2.09 3.30
N GLU A 21 -11.23 3.16 2.87
CA GLU A 21 -11.79 4.13 1.94
C GLU A 21 -11.56 3.71 0.47
N ALA A 22 -12.55 4.05 -0.38
CA ALA A 22 -12.47 3.89 -1.83
C ALA A 22 -12.09 5.23 -2.50
N PRO A 23 -11.39 5.22 -3.66
CA PRO A 23 -10.82 4.03 -4.30
C PRO A 23 -9.61 3.50 -3.52
N ARG A 24 -9.45 2.18 -3.49
CA ARG A 24 -8.33 1.52 -2.80
C ARG A 24 -7.39 0.88 -3.80
N VAL A 25 -6.10 1.16 -3.68
CA VAL A 25 -5.07 0.51 -4.51
C VAL A 25 -4.43 -0.63 -3.74
N PHE A 26 -4.44 -1.82 -4.33
CA PHE A 26 -3.68 -2.97 -3.86
C PHE A 26 -2.59 -3.28 -4.88
N ALA A 27 -1.37 -3.51 -4.41
CA ALA A 27 -0.22 -3.72 -5.27
C ALA A 27 0.61 -4.91 -4.82
N ILE A 28 1.28 -5.53 -5.79
CA ILE A 28 2.45 -6.36 -5.55
C ILE A 28 3.64 -5.41 -5.63
N VAL A 29 4.33 -5.20 -4.51
CA VAL A 29 5.53 -4.38 -4.42
C VAL A 29 6.75 -5.29 -4.43
N LYS A 30 7.70 -5.04 -5.34
CA LYS A 30 9.01 -5.68 -5.32
C LYS A 30 9.91 -4.94 -4.33
N VAL A 31 10.38 -5.65 -3.31
CA VAL A 31 11.35 -5.15 -2.33
C VAL A 31 12.54 -6.11 -2.33
N SER A 32 13.66 -5.69 -2.93
CA SER A 32 14.77 -6.61 -3.24
C SER A 32 14.26 -7.84 -4.00
N GLU A 33 14.49 -9.06 -3.53
CA GLU A 33 14.02 -10.30 -4.16
C GLU A 33 12.59 -10.70 -3.76
N ALA A 34 12.00 -10.03 -2.76
CA ALA A 34 10.66 -10.33 -2.28
C ALA A 34 9.58 -9.61 -3.08
N ARG A 35 8.40 -10.25 -3.19
CA ARG A 35 7.17 -9.66 -3.71
C ARG A 35 6.13 -9.62 -2.60
N ILE A 36 5.67 -8.43 -2.26
CA ILE A 36 4.79 -8.19 -1.12
C ILE A 36 3.45 -7.70 -1.64
N PHE A 37 2.36 -8.36 -1.29
CA PHE A 37 1.01 -7.86 -1.54
C PHE A 37 0.61 -6.92 -0.41
N ALA A 38 0.39 -5.64 -0.73
CA ALA A 38 0.06 -4.60 0.24
C ALA A 38 -0.73 -3.46 -0.42
N PRO A 39 -1.52 -2.70 0.35
CA PRO A 39 -2.15 -1.49 -0.17
C PRO A 39 -1.13 -0.38 -0.42
N ILE A 40 -1.40 0.44 -1.43
CA ILE A 40 -0.79 1.75 -1.59
C ILE A 40 -1.69 2.79 -0.93
N VAL A 41 -1.12 3.65 -0.09
CA VAL A 41 -1.83 4.63 0.73
C VAL A 41 -1.22 6.03 0.56
N GLY A 42 -1.92 7.04 1.08
CA GLY A 42 -1.46 8.43 1.07
C GLY A 42 -1.70 9.16 -0.25
N PRO A 43 -1.23 10.41 -0.35
CA PRO A 43 -1.38 11.21 -1.56
C PRO A 43 -0.74 10.54 -2.78
N GLY A 44 -1.43 10.56 -3.92
CA GLY A 44 -0.94 9.97 -5.17
C GLY A 44 -1.08 8.44 -5.26
N ALA A 45 -1.72 7.79 -4.29
CA ALA A 45 -1.92 6.34 -4.33
C ALA A 45 -2.62 5.85 -5.60
N THR A 46 -3.59 6.61 -6.12
CA THR A 46 -4.35 6.29 -7.33
C THR A 46 -3.63 6.63 -8.64
N THR A 47 -2.48 7.32 -8.57
CA THR A 47 -1.71 7.74 -9.74
C THR A 47 -0.47 6.89 -9.96
N VAL A 48 -0.26 5.84 -9.16
CA VAL A 48 0.86 4.92 -9.34
C VAL A 48 0.71 4.09 -10.62
N GLY A 49 1.84 3.76 -11.22
CA GLY A 49 1.95 2.81 -12.33
C GLY A 49 2.91 1.68 -12.00
N VAL A 50 3.02 0.70 -12.88
CA VAL A 50 4.09 -0.32 -12.79
C VAL A 50 5.44 0.39 -12.92
N GLY A 51 6.38 0.05 -12.03
CA GLY A 51 7.68 0.68 -11.93
C GLY A 51 7.72 1.91 -11.02
N SER A 52 6.57 2.44 -10.56
CA SER A 52 6.56 3.56 -9.61
C SER A 52 7.31 3.19 -8.33
N PRO A 53 8.18 4.08 -7.82
CA PRO A 53 8.85 3.88 -6.55
C PRO A 53 7.88 4.08 -5.39
N VAL A 54 8.03 3.27 -4.35
CA VAL A 54 7.20 3.33 -3.15
C VAL A 54 8.04 3.09 -1.91
N ARG A 55 7.60 3.66 -0.79
CA ARG A 55 8.26 3.49 0.52
C ARG A 55 7.33 2.91 1.56
N LEU A 56 7.88 2.11 2.47
CA LEU A 56 7.18 1.44 3.54
C LEU A 56 6.57 2.46 4.51
N SER A 57 5.25 2.44 4.61
CA SER A 57 4.44 3.33 5.45
C SER A 57 3.33 2.51 6.11
N PRO A 58 3.62 1.81 7.24
CA PRO A 58 2.62 1.00 7.93
C PRO A 58 1.47 1.88 8.43
N VAL A 59 0.23 1.43 8.25
CA VAL A 59 -0.97 2.18 8.65
C VAL A 59 -1.63 1.52 9.85
N ARG A 60 -2.09 2.32 10.81
CA ARG A 60 -2.94 1.82 11.88
C ARG A 60 -4.29 1.42 11.30
N VAL A 61 -4.78 0.25 11.67
CA VAL A 61 -6.11 -0.24 11.30
C VAL A 61 -6.94 -0.46 12.56
N ALA A 62 -8.21 -0.85 12.41
CA ALA A 62 -9.07 -1.18 13.53
C ALA A 62 -8.36 -2.15 14.50
N ASP A 63 -8.46 -1.85 15.79
CA ASP A 63 -7.88 -2.66 16.86
C ASP A 63 -8.42 -4.12 16.79
N ASP A 64 -7.73 -5.05 17.45
CA ASP A 64 -8.21 -6.42 17.55
C ASP A 64 -9.45 -6.55 18.45
N ALA A 65 -10.03 -7.75 18.55
CA ALA A 65 -11.21 -7.99 19.38
C ALA A 65 -11.00 -7.74 20.89
N ARG A 66 -9.74 -7.56 21.33
CA ARG A 66 -9.36 -7.24 22.71
C ARG A 66 -9.00 -5.76 22.89
N GLY A 67 -9.16 -4.94 21.84
CA GLY A 67 -8.81 -3.51 21.84
C GLY A 67 -7.31 -3.24 21.68
N SER A 68 -6.52 -4.22 21.24
CA SER A 68 -5.08 -4.01 21.02
C SER A 68 -4.82 -3.34 19.66
N PRO A 69 -3.92 -2.35 19.58
CA PRO A 69 -3.58 -1.69 18.32
C PRO A 69 -3.07 -2.66 17.26
N ARG A 70 -3.54 -2.48 16.03
CA ARG A 70 -3.05 -3.24 14.86
C ARG A 70 -2.52 -2.33 13.78
N TYR A 71 -1.51 -2.82 13.09
CA TYR A 71 -0.88 -2.14 11.96
C TYR A 71 -0.87 -3.05 10.75
N LEU A 72 -1.28 -2.50 9.62
CA LEU A 72 -1.20 -3.15 8.32
C LEU A 72 0.05 -2.68 7.61
N LEU A 73 0.81 -3.63 7.06
CA LEU A 73 1.90 -3.33 6.14
C LEU A 73 1.33 -2.62 4.92
N ALA A 74 1.80 -1.41 4.62
CA ALA A 74 1.38 -0.61 3.49
C ALA A 74 2.55 0.19 2.94
N PHE A 75 2.39 0.72 1.73
CA PHE A 75 3.37 1.56 1.08
C PHE A 75 2.73 2.86 0.63
N GLU A 76 3.51 3.92 0.52
CA GLU A 76 3.08 5.17 -0.10
C GLU A 76 3.97 5.50 -1.30
N PRO A 77 3.46 6.25 -2.30
CA PRO A 77 4.27 6.72 -3.40
C PRO A 77 5.51 7.46 -2.90
N ALA A 78 6.66 7.11 -3.45
CA ALA A 78 7.90 7.87 -3.25
C ALA A 78 8.12 8.77 -4.46
N GLU A 79 8.83 9.89 -4.29
CA GLU A 79 9.39 10.58 -5.44
C GLU A 79 10.45 9.70 -6.10
N ALA A 80 10.51 9.71 -7.44
CA ALA A 80 11.63 9.12 -8.14
C ALA A 80 12.91 9.91 -7.76
N PRO A 81 14.04 9.24 -7.49
CA PRO A 81 15.30 9.94 -7.36
C PRO A 81 15.56 10.75 -8.65
N ALA A 82 15.89 12.03 -8.47
CA ALA A 82 16.21 12.97 -9.54
C ALA A 82 17.42 12.54 -10.38
#